data_AF-A0A1F6YPD6-F1
#
_entry.id   AF-A0A1F6YPD6-F1
#
_cell.length_a   1.000
_cell.length_b   1.000
_cell.length_c   1.000
_cell.angle_alpha   90.00
_cell.angle_beta   90.00
_cell.angle_gamma   90.00
#
_symmetry.space_group_name_H-M   'P 1'
#
loop_
_entity.id
_entity.type
_entity.pdbx_description
1 polymer ?
#
loop_
_entity_poly.entity_id
_entity_poly.type
_entity_poly.pdbx_seq_one_letter_code
_entity_poly.pdbx_strand_id
1 'polypeptide(L)'
;MLVRTKEAYRLWHDHIVNLKRLDQLTFGAKIDDTFVLILELIFRASFAYDKFEKLSLVSQSIGKNDLLKFFLQIGWEHKMLNHAQYGEFILRLDEIGRMLGGWKKSLAEKTPTNK
;
A
#
# COMPACT_ATOMS: atom_id res chain seq x y z
N MET A 1 10.38 -3.62 -0.98
CA MET A 1 9.07 -2.93 -0.91
C MET A 1 8.21 -3.21 -2.13
N LEU A 2 8.60 -2.86 -3.37
CA LEU A 2 7.76 -3.08 -4.55
C LEU A 2 7.35 -4.55 -4.72
N VAL A 3 8.30 -5.47 -4.57
CA VAL A 3 8.03 -6.93 -4.62
C VAL A 3 7.05 -7.36 -3.52
N ARG A 4 7.22 -6.86 -2.28
CA ARG A 4 6.34 -7.16 -1.14
C ARG A 4 4.92 -6.63 -1.37
N THR A 5 4.79 -5.41 -1.89
CA THR A 5 3.50 -4.83 -2.28
C THR A 5 2.84 -5.65 -3.38
N LYS A 6 3.60 -6.11 -4.38
CA LYS A 6 3.10 -6.97 -5.46
C LYS A 6 2.60 -8.32 -4.93
N GLU A 7 3.32 -8.91 -3.98
CA GLU A 7 2.92 -10.15 -3.31
C GLU A 7 1.61 -9.97 -2.52
N ALA A 8 1.48 -8.87 -1.78
CA ALA A 8 0.24 -8.53 -1.08
C ALA A 8 -0.93 -8.27 -2.04
N TYR A 9 -0.68 -7.59 -3.16
CA TYR A 9 -1.70 -7.38 -4.20
C TYR A 9 -2.18 -8.68 -4.83
N ARG A 10 -1.26 -9.62 -5.12
CA ARG A 10 -1.64 -10.94 -5.65
C ARG A 10 -2.63 -11.65 -4.73
N LEU A 11 -2.39 -11.63 -3.41
CA LEU A 11 -3.30 -12.23 -2.44
C LEU A 11 -4.66 -11.53 -2.41
N TRP A 12 -4.70 -10.21 -2.54
CA TRP A 12 -5.95 -9.47 -2.67
C TRP A 12 -6.72 -9.86 -3.92
N HIS A 13 -6.02 -9.99 -5.05
CA HIS A 13 -6.63 -10.39 -6.32
C HIS A 13 -7.22 -11.81 -6.25
N ASP A 14 -6.51 -12.75 -5.61
CA ASP A 14 -7.04 -14.10 -5.40
C ASP A 14 -8.31 -14.09 -4.51
N HIS A 15 -8.42 -13.13 -3.58
CA HIS A 15 -9.60 -12.96 -2.73
C HIS A 15 -10.77 -12.28 -3.44
N ILE A 16 -10.53 -11.19 -4.19
CA ILE A 16 -11.59 -10.39 -4.80
C ILE A 16 -12.41 -11.22 -5.80
N VAL A 17 -11.78 -12.14 -6.54
CA VAL A 17 -12.46 -13.03 -7.50
C VAL A 17 -13.53 -13.90 -6.84
N ASN A 18 -13.41 -14.19 -5.55
CA ASN A 18 -14.32 -15.05 -4.79
C ASN A 18 -15.45 -14.28 -4.05
N LEU A 19 -15.43 -12.94 -4.10
CA LEU A 19 -16.45 -12.11 -3.46
C LEU A 19 -17.78 -12.09 -4.23
N LYS A 20 -18.86 -11.62 -3.58
CA LYS A 20 -20.13 -11.35 -4.25
C LYS A 20 -19.93 -10.20 -5.25
N ARG A 21 -20.58 -10.28 -6.42
CA ARG A 21 -20.43 -9.28 -7.50
C ARG A 21 -20.64 -7.82 -7.06
N LEU A 22 -21.58 -7.56 -6.14
CA LEU A 22 -21.83 -6.22 -5.63
C LEU A 22 -20.64 -5.69 -4.80
N ASP A 23 -20.09 -6.52 -3.92
CA ASP A 23 -18.94 -6.17 -3.08
C ASP A 23 -17.65 -6.02 -3.92
N GLN A 24 -17.51 -6.83 -4.97
CA GLN A 24 -16.41 -6.71 -5.95
C GLN A 24 -16.41 -5.35 -6.66
N LEU A 25 -17.57 -4.93 -7.18
CA LEU A 25 -17.68 -3.73 -8.01
C LEU A 25 -17.68 -2.41 -7.21
N THR A 26 -17.83 -2.48 -5.90
CA THR A 26 -17.89 -1.29 -5.03
C THR A 26 -16.62 -1.15 -4.21
N PHE A 27 -16.64 -1.70 -3.00
CA PHE A 27 -15.56 -1.53 -2.04
C PHE A 27 -14.32 -2.37 -2.41
N GLY A 28 -14.54 -3.52 -3.03
CA GLY A 28 -13.47 -4.36 -3.57
C GLY A 28 -12.65 -3.63 -4.65
N ALA A 29 -13.32 -2.98 -5.61
CA ALA A 29 -12.67 -2.17 -6.63
C ALA A 29 -11.85 -1.02 -6.02
N LYS A 30 -12.37 -0.36 -4.96
CA LYS A 30 -11.64 0.71 -4.28
C LYS A 30 -10.35 0.23 -3.61
N ILE A 31 -10.38 -0.97 -3.00
CA ILE A 31 -9.20 -1.60 -2.42
C ILE A 31 -8.20 -1.97 -3.52
N ASP A 32 -8.67 -2.55 -4.63
CA ASP A 32 -7.85 -2.92 -5.79
C ASP A 32 -7.12 -1.69 -6.38
N ASP A 33 -7.87 -0.61 -6.67
CA ASP A 33 -7.32 0.66 -7.15
C ASP A 33 -6.26 1.22 -6.20
N THR A 34 -6.49 1.10 -4.88
CA THR A 34 -5.56 1.61 -3.87
C THR A 34 -4.27 0.79 -3.86
N PHE A 35 -4.35 -0.54 -3.99
CA PHE A 35 -3.17 -1.39 -4.15
C PHE A 35 -2.35 -1.02 -5.39
N VAL A 36 -3.01 -0.90 -6.54
CA VAL A 36 -2.36 -0.54 -7.81
C VAL A 36 -1.70 0.83 -7.71
N LEU A 37 -2.37 1.82 -7.11
CA LEU A 37 -1.79 3.14 -6.89
C LEU A 37 -0.55 3.11 -5.99
N ILE A 38 -0.51 2.29 -4.94
CA ILE A 38 0.69 2.13 -4.12
C ILE A 38 1.85 1.57 -4.97
N LEU A 39 1.58 0.56 -5.81
CA LEU A 39 2.58 0.00 -6.73
C LEU A 39 3.11 1.06 -7.70
N GLU A 40 2.23 1.84 -8.31
CA GLU A 40 2.61 2.92 -9.22
C GLU A 40 3.46 3.98 -8.54
N LEU A 41 3.08 4.43 -7.34
CA LEU A 41 3.85 5.42 -6.57
C LEU A 41 5.24 4.90 -6.21
N ILE A 42 5.35 3.66 -5.75
CA ILE A 42 6.64 3.04 -5.42
C ILE A 42 7.51 2.87 -6.68
N PHE A 43 6.90 2.43 -7.78
CA PHE A 43 7.60 2.26 -9.04
C PHE A 43 8.15 3.60 -9.55
N ARG A 44 7.30 4.63 -9.64
CA ARG A 44 7.72 5.98 -10.04
C ARG A 44 8.80 6.54 -9.12
N ALA A 45 8.66 6.40 -7.80
CA ALA A 45 9.67 6.84 -6.84
C ALA A 45 11.02 6.15 -7.05
N SER A 46 11.03 4.90 -7.53
CA SER A 46 12.27 4.16 -7.77
C SER A 46 13.10 4.76 -8.91
N PHE A 47 12.44 5.37 -9.90
CA PHE A 47 13.07 5.96 -11.09
C PHE A 47 13.12 7.49 -11.08
N ALA A 48 12.50 8.15 -10.10
CA ALA A 48 12.57 9.61 -9.97
C ALA A 48 14.03 10.08 -9.76
N TYR A 49 14.44 11.08 -10.54
CA TYR A 49 15.76 11.71 -10.41
C TYR A 49 15.76 12.80 -9.35
N ASP A 50 14.71 13.64 -9.34
CA ASP A 50 14.57 14.70 -8.36
C ASP A 50 14.28 14.15 -6.96
N LYS A 51 14.99 14.70 -5.98
CA LYS A 51 14.91 14.23 -4.61
C LYS A 51 13.59 14.61 -3.94
N PHE A 52 13.07 15.81 -4.21
CA PHE A 52 11.81 16.28 -3.62
C PHE A 52 10.63 15.52 -4.20
N GLU A 53 10.63 15.25 -5.51
CA GLU A 53 9.69 14.38 -6.19
C GLU A 53 9.71 12.98 -5.57
N LYS A 54 10.89 12.38 -5.43
CA LYS A 54 11.04 11.05 -4.81
C LYS A 54 10.49 11.03 -3.39
N LEU A 55 10.82 12.02 -2.57
CA LEU A 55 10.32 12.11 -1.19
C LEU A 55 8.79 12.29 -1.14
N SER A 56 8.23 13.07 -2.07
CA SER A 56 6.79 13.27 -2.24
C SER A 56 6.09 11.96 -2.61
N LEU A 57 6.58 11.25 -3.62
CA LEU A 57 6.01 9.97 -4.06
C LEU A 57 6.06 8.91 -2.95
N VAL A 58 7.19 8.82 -2.24
CA VAL A 58 7.30 7.90 -1.08
C VAL A 58 6.32 8.30 0.02
N SER A 59 6.18 9.58 0.34
CA SER A 59 5.23 10.05 1.34
C SER A 59 3.78 9.76 0.96
N GLN A 60 3.43 9.93 -0.33
CA GLN A 60 2.11 9.56 -0.85
C GLN A 60 1.86 8.06 -0.72
N SER A 61 2.84 7.21 -1.05
CA SER A 61 2.69 5.75 -0.92
C SER A 61 2.51 5.30 0.53
N ILE A 62 3.12 5.98 1.51
CA ILE A 62 2.86 5.73 2.94
C ILE A 62 1.40 6.04 3.28
N GLY A 63 0.91 7.23 2.92
CA GLY A 63 -0.48 7.62 3.19
C GLY A 63 -1.49 6.68 2.52
N LYS A 64 -1.19 6.19 1.31
CA LYS A 64 -2.02 5.20 0.62
C LYS A 64 -1.95 3.82 1.28
N ASN A 65 -0.80 3.40 1.79
CA ASN A 65 -0.68 2.16 2.57
C ASN A 65 -1.53 2.21 3.85
N ASP A 66 -1.56 3.34 4.55
CA ASP A 66 -2.39 3.50 5.74
C ASP A 66 -3.89 3.55 5.39
N LEU A 67 -4.26 4.23 4.29
CA LEU A 67 -5.62 4.21 3.75
C LEU A 67 -6.07 2.79 3.38
N LEU A 68 -5.18 1.99 2.80
CA LEU A 68 -5.47 0.61 2.43
C LEU A 68 -5.73 -0.27 3.65
N LYS A 69 -4.95 -0.11 4.73
CA LYS A 69 -5.21 -0.80 6.01
C LYS A 69 -6.60 -0.43 6.56
N PHE A 70 -6.95 0.85 6.53
CA PHE A 70 -8.27 1.33 6.94
C PHE A 70 -9.39 0.73 6.09
N PHE A 71 -9.24 0.67 4.76
CA PHE A 71 -10.24 0.01 3.92
C PHE A 71 -10.37 -1.48 4.23
N LEU A 72 -9.27 -2.21 4.41
CA LEU A 72 -9.35 -3.62 4.77
C LEU A 72 -10.02 -3.85 6.12
N GLN A 73 -9.86 -2.93 7.08
CA GLN A 73 -10.58 -2.97 8.35
C GLN A 73 -12.10 -2.85 8.13
N ILE A 74 -12.55 -1.87 7.35
CA ILE A 74 -13.98 -1.73 7.00
C ILE A 74 -14.49 -2.99 6.29
N GLY A 75 -13.71 -3.53 5.36
CA GLY A 75 -14.07 -4.77 4.65
C GLY A 75 -14.21 -5.96 5.60
N TRP A 76 -13.36 -6.06 6.61
CA TRP A 76 -13.47 -7.06 7.66
C TRP A 76 -14.71 -6.86 8.54
N GLU A 77 -15.01 -5.62 8.96
CA GLU A 77 -16.22 -5.28 9.73
C GLU A 77 -17.51 -5.65 8.97
N HIS A 78 -17.50 -5.52 7.64
CA HIS A 78 -18.61 -5.90 6.76
C HIS A 78 -18.57 -7.36 6.28
N LYS A 79 -17.68 -8.19 6.86
CA LYS A 79 -17.52 -9.62 6.54
C LYS A 79 -17.13 -9.91 5.08
N MET A 80 -16.53 -8.95 4.38
CA MET A 80 -15.86 -9.19 3.09
C MET A 80 -14.57 -9.99 3.29
N LEU A 81 -13.93 -9.85 4.45
CA LEU A 81 -12.74 -10.59 4.85
C LEU A 81 -13.05 -11.35 6.14
N ASN A 82 -12.54 -12.57 6.28
CA ASN A 82 -12.51 -13.24 7.57
C ASN A 82 -11.32 -12.72 8.42
N HIS A 83 -11.30 -13.06 9.72
CA HIS A 83 -10.28 -12.56 10.64
C HIS A 83 -8.85 -13.00 10.26
N ALA A 84 -8.68 -14.21 9.74
CA ALA A 84 -7.37 -14.72 9.32
C ALA A 84 -6.86 -13.97 8.08
N GLN A 85 -7.72 -13.75 7.08
CA GLN A 85 -7.40 -12.98 5.88
C GLN A 85 -7.04 -11.53 6.23
N TYR A 86 -7.86 -10.89 7.06
CA TYR A 86 -7.59 -9.53 7.53
C TYR A 86 -6.24 -9.44 8.25
N GLY A 87 -5.98 -10.35 9.19
CA GLY A 87 -4.72 -10.40 9.92
C GLY A 87 -3.51 -10.58 9.00
N GLU A 88 -3.60 -11.46 7.99
CA GLU A 88 -2.53 -11.63 7.01
C GLU A 88 -2.23 -10.35 6.23
N PHE A 89 -3.27 -9.65 5.75
CA PHE A 89 -3.07 -8.39 5.04
C PHE A 89 -2.43 -7.31 5.92
N ILE A 90 -2.91 -7.14 7.15
CA ILE A 90 -2.38 -6.11 8.05
C ILE A 90 -0.90 -6.36 8.35
N LEU A 91 -0.50 -7.61 8.62
CA LEU A 91 0.91 -7.95 8.84
C LEU A 91 1.80 -7.58 7.65
N ARG A 92 1.35 -7.88 6.43
CA ARG A 92 2.07 -7.54 5.19
C ARG A 92 2.15 -6.03 4.98
N LEU A 93 1.05 -5.31 5.20
CA LEU A 93 0.99 -3.85 5.01
C LEU A 93 1.78 -3.09 6.08
N ASP A 94 1.92 -3.64 7.29
CA ASP A 94 2.79 -3.07 8.32
C ASP A 94 4.28 -3.28 8.00
N GLU A 95 4.65 -4.45 7.46
CA GLU A 95 6.01 -4.64 6.91
C GLU A 95 6.30 -3.63 5.79
N ILE A 96 5.38 -3.49 4.82
CA ILE A 96 5.50 -2.53 3.72
C ILE A 96 5.62 -1.10 4.24
N GLY A 97 4.79 -0.72 5.23
CA GLY A 97 4.85 0.58 5.90
C GLY A 97 6.19 0.86 6.58
N ARG A 98 6.77 -0.12 7.27
CA ARG A 98 8.12 -0.01 7.86
C ARG A 98 9.19 0.20 6.80
N MET A 99 9.15 -0.56 5.70
CA MET A 99 10.10 -0.39 4.59
C MET A 99 10.01 1.01 3.96
N LEU A 100 8.78 1.47 3.72
CA LEU A 100 8.49 2.81 3.19
C LEU A 100 9.01 3.93 4.12
N GLY A 101 8.74 3.80 5.42
CA GLY A 101 9.21 4.75 6.43
C GLY A 101 10.73 4.81 6.51
N GLY A 102 11.40 3.65 6.46
CA GLY A 102 12.86 3.56 6.38
C GLY A 102 13.42 4.25 5.13
N TRP A 103 12.79 4.05 3.97
CA TRP A 103 13.19 4.71 2.73
C TRP A 103 13.01 6.24 2.82
N LYS A 104 11.88 6.72 3.34
CA LYS A 104 11.62 8.14 3.55
C LYS A 104 12.69 8.80 4.43
N LYS A 105 13.06 8.15 5.56
CA LYS A 105 14.12 8.64 6.47
C LYS A 105 15.46 8.73 5.75
N SER A 106 15.86 7.68 5.03
CA SER A 106 17.12 7.66 4.27
C SER A 106 17.18 8.76 3.21
N LEU A 107 16.05 9.08 2.55
CA LEU A 107 15.98 10.18 1.60
C LEU A 107 16.13 11.54 2.31
N ALA A 108 15.49 11.73 3.48
CA ALA A 108 15.57 12.98 4.24
C ALA A 108 16.98 13.24 4.80
N GLU A 109 17.68 12.23 5.29
CA GLU A 109 19.03 12.34 5.88
C GLU A 109 20.12 12.67 4.86
N LYS A 110 19.98 12.27 3.59
CA LYS A 110 20.91 12.64 2.50
C LYS A 110 20.78 14.10 2.05
N THR A 111 20.19 14.97 2.87
CA THR A 111 20.12 16.42 2.59
C THR A 111 21.37 17.01 3.21
N PRO A 112 22.22 17.75 2.46
CA PRO A 112 23.22 18.55 3.12
C PRO A 112 22.46 19.54 3.99
N THR A 113 22.57 19.38 5.30
CA THR A 113 22.26 20.44 6.25
C THR A 113 23.22 21.58 5.89
N ASN A 114 22.75 22.57 5.14
CA ASN A 114 23.48 23.83 5.01
C ASN A 114 23.64 24.36 6.45
N LYS A 115 24.86 24.18 6.98
CA LYS A 115 25.37 24.92 8.13
C LYS A 115 25.90 26.25 7.63
#